data_AF-A0A059CEV8-F1
#
_entry.id   AF-A0A059CEV8-F1
#
_cell.length_a   1.000
_cell.length_b   1.000
_cell.length_c   1.000
_cell.angle_alpha   90.00
_cell.angle_beta   90.00
_cell.angle_gamma   90.00
#
_symmetry.space_group_name_H-M   'P 1'
#
loop_
_entity.id
_entity.type
_entity.pdbx_description
1 polymer ?
#
loop_
_entity_poly.entity_id
_entity_poly.type
_entity_poly.pdbx_seq_one_letter_code
_entity_poly.pdbx_strand_id
1 'polypeptide(L)'
;MAEAAPVNAELLEWPKKDKRRLLHVVYRVGDLDRTIKFYTECFGMKLLRKRDVPEEKYSNAFLGYGPEESHFAVELTYNYGVSSYDIGTGFGHFAIATQDVYKMVEEIKAKGGTVTREPGPVKGGTTVIAFVKDPDGYIFELIQRGATPEPLCQVMLRVGDLERAIKFYEKVCFLVLHIDEILLLMCFPMILFPVKMQLAATLSV
;
A
#
# COMPACT_ATOMS: atom_id res chain seq x y z
N MET A 1 23.55 16.29 28.11
CA MET A 1 22.99 15.08 27.44
C MET A 1 21.89 14.56 28.36
N ALA A 2 20.65 14.44 27.88
CA ALA A 2 19.56 13.89 28.69
C ALA A 2 19.72 12.38 28.79
N GLU A 3 19.79 11.86 30.02
CA GLU A 3 19.86 10.44 30.32
C GLU A 3 18.52 9.78 29.95
N ALA A 4 18.56 8.71 29.15
CA ALA A 4 17.34 8.02 28.73
C ALA A 4 16.69 7.35 29.95
N ALA A 5 15.41 7.65 30.19
CA ALA A 5 14.65 7.06 31.29
C ALA A 5 14.70 5.51 31.22
N PRO A 6 14.76 4.81 32.36
CA PRO A 6 14.84 3.34 32.38
C PRO A 6 13.62 2.75 31.66
N VAL A 7 13.89 1.91 30.66
CA VAL A 7 12.85 1.27 29.86
C VAL A 7 12.07 0.29 30.73
N ASN A 8 10.81 0.60 31.01
CA ASN A 8 9.91 -0.32 31.71
C ASN A 8 9.73 -1.59 30.86
N ALA A 9 10.06 -2.76 31.42
CA ALA A 9 9.94 -4.05 30.76
C ALA A 9 8.50 -4.34 30.26
N GLU A 10 7.48 -3.79 30.92
CA GLU A 10 6.08 -3.90 30.46
C GLU A 10 5.83 -3.16 29.14
N LEU A 11 6.52 -2.03 28.90
CA LEU A 11 6.40 -1.26 27.65
C LEU A 11 7.00 -2.01 26.46
N LEU A 12 7.97 -2.89 26.70
CA LEU A 12 8.55 -3.76 25.66
C LEU A 12 7.65 -4.95 25.31
N GLU A 13 6.79 -5.38 26.22
CA GLU A 13 5.87 -6.51 26.01
C GLU A 13 4.51 -6.09 25.45
N TRP A 14 4.10 -4.84 25.65
CA TRP A 14 2.83 -4.32 25.14
C TRP A 14 2.63 -4.53 23.63
N PRO A 15 3.60 -4.21 22.75
CA PRO A 15 3.42 -4.33 21.30
C PRO A 15 3.20 -5.77 20.81
N LYS A 16 3.64 -6.78 21.58
CA LYS A 16 3.36 -8.19 21.29
C LYS A 16 1.91 -8.59 21.60
N LYS A 17 1.24 -7.84 22.47
CA LYS A 17 -0.17 -8.05 22.87
C LYS A 17 -1.14 -7.17 22.07
N ASP A 18 -0.63 -6.09 21.49
CA ASP A 18 -1.37 -5.13 20.69
C ASP A 18 -1.76 -5.71 19.33
N LYS A 19 -2.99 -5.42 18.87
CA LYS A 19 -3.53 -5.92 17.59
C LYS A 19 -3.56 -4.79 16.57
N ARG A 20 -2.37 -4.34 16.16
CA ARG A 20 -2.20 -3.22 15.23
C ARG A 20 -2.72 -3.59 13.84
N ARG A 21 -3.27 -2.59 13.15
CA ARG A 21 -3.75 -2.70 11.78
C ARG A 21 -3.42 -1.41 11.02
N LEU A 22 -2.98 -1.55 9.78
CA LEU A 22 -2.91 -0.42 8.85
C LEU A 22 -4.34 -0.04 8.46
N LEU A 23 -4.71 1.23 8.67
CA LEU A 23 -6.08 1.69 8.46
C LEU A 23 -6.27 2.24 7.05
N HIS A 24 -5.50 3.27 6.72
CA HIS A 24 -5.56 3.92 5.43
C HIS A 24 -4.27 4.68 5.13
N VAL A 25 -4.10 5.05 3.87
CA VAL A 25 -3.12 6.06 3.45
C VAL A 25 -3.83 7.35 3.08
N VAL A 26 -3.36 8.46 3.63
CA VAL A 26 -3.89 9.80 3.34
C VAL A 26 -3.02 10.48 2.29
N TYR A 27 -3.64 10.95 1.21
CA TYR A 27 -2.96 11.79 0.23
C TYR A 27 -3.92 12.74 -0.46
N ARG A 28 -3.36 13.71 -1.18
CA ARG A 28 -4.12 14.84 -1.74
C ARG A 28 -4.34 14.66 -3.23
N VAL A 29 -5.51 15.09 -3.70
CA VAL A 29 -5.95 15.01 -5.10
C VAL A 29 -6.45 16.37 -5.57
N GLY A 30 -6.22 16.69 -6.84
CA GLY A 30 -6.63 17.95 -7.46
C GLY A 30 -8.10 18.00 -7.88
N ASP A 31 -8.72 16.84 -8.10
CA ASP A 31 -10.13 16.69 -8.44
C ASP A 31 -10.68 15.41 -7.81
N LEU A 32 -11.52 15.58 -6.78
CA LEU A 32 -12.02 14.46 -5.98
C LEU A 32 -12.91 13.51 -6.80
N ASP A 33 -13.81 14.05 -7.61
CA ASP A 33 -14.79 13.24 -8.33
C ASP A 33 -14.13 12.53 -9.52
N ARG A 34 -13.15 13.16 -10.18
CA ARG A 34 -12.32 12.51 -11.20
C ARG A 34 -11.57 11.31 -10.63
N THR A 35 -10.96 11.45 -9.45
CA THR A 35 -10.19 10.36 -8.84
C THR A 35 -11.10 9.27 -8.28
N ILE A 36 -12.25 9.62 -7.67
CA ILE A 36 -13.26 8.63 -7.27
C ILE A 36 -13.70 7.80 -8.49
N LYS A 37 -14.07 8.46 -9.58
CA LYS A 37 -14.50 7.79 -10.82
C LYS A 37 -13.41 6.88 -11.37
N PHE A 38 -12.17 7.37 -11.40
CA PHE A 38 -11.04 6.57 -11.87
C PHE A 38 -10.86 5.31 -11.01
N TYR A 39 -10.90 5.40 -9.68
CA TYR A 39 -10.70 4.23 -8.82
C TYR A 39 -11.86 3.25 -8.84
N THR A 40 -13.09 3.72 -8.92
CA THR A 40 -14.25 2.83 -9.00
C THR A 40 -14.31 2.13 -10.36
N GLU A 41 -14.10 2.86 -11.45
CA GLU A 41 -14.19 2.30 -12.79
C GLU A 41 -12.94 1.51 -13.16
N CYS A 42 -11.73 2.06 -12.97
CA CYS A 42 -10.48 1.45 -13.46
C CYS A 42 -9.91 0.40 -12.49
N PHE A 43 -10.04 0.63 -11.18
CA PHE A 43 -9.46 -0.26 -10.16
C PHE A 43 -10.51 -1.15 -9.47
N GLY A 44 -11.79 -0.95 -9.72
CA GLY A 44 -12.87 -1.71 -9.10
C GLY A 44 -13.02 -1.44 -7.60
N MET A 45 -12.52 -0.31 -7.11
CA MET A 45 -12.69 0.09 -5.71
C MET A 45 -14.14 0.52 -5.44
N LYS A 46 -14.52 0.53 -4.17
CA LYS A 46 -15.81 1.04 -3.69
C LYS A 46 -15.58 2.37 -2.99
N LEU A 47 -16.44 3.35 -3.25
CA LEU A 47 -16.57 4.53 -2.40
C LEU A 47 -17.23 4.10 -1.09
N LEU A 48 -16.47 4.13 0.00
CA LEU A 48 -16.90 3.68 1.32
C LEU A 48 -17.61 4.80 2.06
N ARG A 49 -17.02 6.00 2.02
CA ARG A 49 -17.52 7.19 2.71
C ARG A 49 -17.01 8.45 2.03
N LYS A 50 -17.84 9.49 1.99
CA LYS A 50 -17.46 10.85 1.56
C LYS A 50 -17.87 11.82 2.65
N ARG A 51 -17.00 12.75 3.01
CA ARG A 51 -17.25 13.78 4.03
C ARG A 51 -16.81 15.12 3.50
N ASP A 52 -17.67 16.11 3.60
CA ASP A 52 -17.32 17.48 3.28
C ASP A 52 -17.13 18.28 4.58
N VAL A 53 -16.13 19.17 4.61
CA VAL A 53 -15.82 20.04 5.75
C VAL A 53 -15.65 21.47 5.25
N PRO A 54 -16.76 22.18 4.94
CA PRO A 54 -16.72 23.52 4.37
C PRO A 54 -15.99 24.54 5.26
N GLU A 55 -16.08 24.38 6.57
CA GLU A 55 -15.46 25.27 7.57
C GLU A 55 -13.93 25.27 7.43
N GLU A 56 -13.36 24.12 7.07
CA GLU A 56 -11.92 23.91 6.88
C GLU A 56 -11.52 23.85 5.39
N LYS A 57 -12.48 24.05 4.48
CA LYS A 57 -12.28 24.11 3.01
C LYS A 57 -11.66 22.85 2.41
N TYR A 58 -12.09 21.68 2.87
CA TYR A 58 -11.70 20.41 2.25
C TYR A 58 -12.83 19.37 2.24
N SER A 59 -12.69 18.39 1.36
CA SER A 59 -13.52 17.18 1.35
C SER A 59 -12.64 15.93 1.40
N ASN A 60 -13.11 14.89 2.09
CA ASN A 60 -12.51 13.57 2.05
C ASN A 60 -13.37 12.55 1.31
N ALA A 61 -12.71 11.58 0.69
CA ALA A 61 -13.33 10.35 0.22
C ALA A 61 -12.48 9.14 0.61
N PHE A 62 -13.14 8.11 1.14
CA PHE A 62 -12.55 6.85 1.55
C PHE A 62 -12.91 5.80 0.50
N LEU A 63 -11.91 5.17 -0.11
CA LEU A 63 -12.11 4.11 -1.10
C LEU A 63 -11.28 2.87 -0.77
N GLY A 64 -11.79 1.70 -1.11
CA GLY A 64 -11.10 0.44 -0.88
C GLY A 64 -11.89 -0.75 -1.42
N TYR A 65 -11.44 -1.96 -1.08
CA TYR A 65 -12.06 -3.21 -1.56
C TYR A 65 -13.07 -3.81 -0.56
N GLY A 66 -13.14 -3.27 0.65
CA GLY A 66 -14.05 -3.70 1.70
C GLY A 66 -14.25 -2.64 2.78
N PRO A 67 -15.01 -2.95 3.84
CA PRO A 67 -15.31 -2.01 4.92
C PRO A 67 -14.06 -1.58 5.70
N GLU A 68 -14.02 -0.30 6.13
CA GLU A 68 -12.85 0.35 6.78
C GLU A 68 -12.43 -0.36 8.08
N GLU A 69 -13.35 -1.09 8.72
CA GLU A 69 -13.11 -1.85 9.96
C GLU A 69 -12.17 -3.05 9.75
N SER A 70 -12.13 -3.61 8.55
CA SER A 70 -11.38 -4.83 8.23
C SER A 70 -10.43 -4.72 7.05
N HIS A 71 -10.52 -3.66 6.25
CA HIS A 71 -9.69 -3.45 5.07
C HIS A 71 -8.88 -2.17 5.15
N PHE A 72 -7.78 -2.13 4.41
CA PHE A 72 -7.02 -0.92 4.15
C PHE A 72 -7.72 -0.06 3.10
N ALA A 73 -7.72 1.26 3.31
CA ALA A 73 -8.35 2.22 2.43
C ALA A 73 -7.39 3.31 1.95
N VAL A 74 -7.77 3.98 0.87
CA VAL A 74 -7.22 5.29 0.51
C VAL A 74 -8.14 6.37 1.06
N GLU A 75 -7.57 7.34 1.76
CA GLU A 75 -8.22 8.58 2.16
C GLU A 75 -7.75 9.70 1.24
N LEU A 76 -8.63 10.07 0.30
CA LEU A 76 -8.41 11.19 -0.59
C LEU A 76 -8.76 12.48 0.14
N THR A 77 -7.90 13.49 0.02
CA THR A 77 -8.16 14.84 0.52
C THR A 77 -8.15 15.82 -0.64
N TYR A 78 -9.28 16.49 -0.87
CA TYR A 78 -9.41 17.59 -1.81
C TYR A 78 -9.49 18.90 -1.04
N ASN A 79 -8.53 19.80 -1.25
CA ASN A 79 -8.57 21.15 -0.70
C ASN A 79 -9.20 22.08 -1.75
N TYR A 80 -10.14 22.92 -1.33
CA TYR A 80 -10.92 23.73 -2.26
C TYR A 80 -10.03 24.65 -3.09
N GLY A 81 -10.20 24.59 -4.41
CA GLY A 81 -9.44 25.41 -5.36
C GLY A 81 -7.98 24.99 -5.58
N VAL A 82 -7.50 23.91 -4.95
CA VAL A 82 -6.16 23.37 -5.18
C VAL A 82 -6.24 22.18 -6.13
N SER A 83 -5.74 22.36 -7.36
CA SER A 83 -5.92 21.40 -8.46
C SER A 83 -4.70 20.54 -8.79
N SER A 84 -3.58 20.74 -8.09
CA SER A 84 -2.36 19.93 -8.30
C SER A 84 -1.47 19.93 -7.07
N TYR A 85 -0.64 18.89 -6.94
CA TYR A 85 0.32 18.73 -5.86
C TYR A 85 1.65 18.21 -6.42
N ASP A 86 2.75 18.56 -5.77
CA ASP A 86 4.03 17.89 -5.99
C ASP A 86 4.07 16.59 -5.19
N ILE A 87 4.17 15.46 -5.89
CA ILE A 87 4.34 14.12 -5.28
C ILE A 87 5.75 13.96 -4.70
N GLY A 88 6.72 14.69 -5.26
CA GLY A 88 8.14 14.54 -4.93
C GLY A 88 8.73 13.21 -5.39
N THR A 89 9.95 12.94 -4.93
CA THR A 89 10.75 11.76 -5.34
C THR A 89 10.82 10.68 -4.27
N GLY A 90 10.26 10.93 -3.08
CA GLY A 90 10.24 9.95 -1.98
C GLY A 90 9.12 8.92 -2.11
N PHE A 91 7.97 9.30 -2.67
CA PHE A 91 6.85 8.39 -2.87
C PHE A 91 7.13 7.40 -4.01
N GLY A 92 6.91 6.13 -3.74
CA GLY A 92 7.09 5.05 -4.69
C GLY A 92 5.84 4.76 -5.49
N HIS A 93 4.93 4.00 -4.89
CA HIS A 93 3.65 3.59 -5.46
C HIS A 93 2.72 3.02 -4.39
N PHE A 94 1.45 2.87 -4.74
CA PHE A 94 0.53 1.92 -4.10
C PHE A 94 0.52 0.60 -4.89
N ALA A 95 0.12 -0.51 -4.29
CA ALA A 95 -0.04 -1.76 -5.03
C ALA A 95 -1.43 -2.38 -4.89
N ILE A 96 -1.95 -2.89 -6.01
CA ILE A 96 -3.19 -3.64 -6.09
C ILE A 96 -2.88 -5.06 -6.57
N ALA A 97 -3.22 -6.05 -5.75
CA ALA A 97 -3.16 -7.45 -6.13
C ALA A 97 -4.43 -7.84 -6.90
N THR A 98 -4.25 -8.52 -8.02
CA THR A 98 -5.36 -9.04 -8.86
C THR A 98 -5.00 -10.42 -9.38
N GLN A 99 -6.01 -11.22 -9.73
CA GLN A 99 -5.81 -12.57 -10.29
C GLN A 99 -5.36 -12.54 -11.75
N ASP A 100 -5.67 -11.46 -12.46
CA ASP A 100 -5.32 -11.29 -13.87
C ASP A 100 -4.95 -9.82 -14.12
N VAL A 101 -3.64 -9.57 -14.18
CA VAL A 101 -3.12 -8.21 -14.42
C VAL A 101 -3.33 -7.81 -15.88
N TYR A 102 -3.26 -8.74 -16.84
CA TYR A 102 -3.45 -8.43 -18.25
C TYR A 102 -4.84 -7.90 -18.52
N LYS A 103 -5.86 -8.62 -18.02
CA LYS A 103 -7.26 -8.18 -18.15
C LYS A 103 -7.51 -6.84 -17.45
N MET A 104 -6.98 -6.66 -16.23
CA MET A 104 -7.12 -5.40 -15.51
C MET A 104 -6.50 -4.23 -16.29
N VAL A 105 -5.31 -4.42 -16.88
CA VAL A 105 -4.67 -3.41 -17.73
C VAL A 105 -5.51 -3.07 -18.97
N GLU A 106 -6.08 -4.07 -19.64
CA GLU A 106 -6.97 -3.83 -20.79
C GLU A 106 -8.19 -3.00 -20.41
N GLU A 107 -8.84 -3.33 -19.29
CA GLU A 107 -9.98 -2.55 -18.78
C GLU A 107 -9.59 -1.11 -18.43
N ILE A 108 -8.43 -0.92 -17.80
CA ILE A 108 -7.90 0.41 -17.47
C ILE A 108 -7.66 1.23 -18.74
N LYS A 109 -7.03 0.64 -19.76
CA LYS A 109 -6.81 1.30 -21.06
C LYS A 109 -8.13 1.67 -21.73
N ALA A 110 -9.10 0.77 -21.73
CA ALA A 110 -10.42 1.00 -22.32
C ALA A 110 -11.17 2.17 -21.63
N LYS A 111 -10.89 2.42 -20.35
CA LYS A 111 -11.44 3.53 -19.55
C LYS A 111 -10.59 4.80 -19.61
N GLY A 112 -9.55 4.84 -20.45
CA GLY A 112 -8.67 6.00 -20.65
C GLY A 112 -7.57 6.16 -19.61
N GLY A 113 -7.28 5.12 -18.81
CA GLY A 113 -6.18 5.13 -17.84
C GLY A 113 -4.80 5.06 -18.50
N THR A 114 -3.79 5.62 -17.81
CA THR A 114 -2.42 5.70 -18.34
C THR A 114 -1.58 4.55 -17.81
N VAL A 115 -1.22 3.60 -18.67
CA VAL A 115 -0.31 2.49 -18.34
C VAL A 115 1.12 2.93 -18.61
N THR A 116 1.97 2.96 -17.58
CA THR A 116 3.39 3.37 -17.69
C THR A 116 4.34 2.19 -17.83
N ARG A 117 3.90 0.99 -17.46
CA ARG A 117 4.60 -0.27 -17.74
C ARG A 117 3.57 -1.35 -18.04
N GLU A 118 3.69 -1.93 -19.23
CA GLU A 118 2.85 -3.04 -19.68
C GLU A 118 2.99 -4.28 -18.78
N PRO A 119 1.95 -5.12 -18.70
CA PRO A 119 1.96 -6.33 -17.90
C PRO A 119 3.02 -7.30 -18.40
N GLY A 120 3.81 -7.81 -17.46
CA GLY A 120 4.84 -8.80 -17.72
C GLY A 120 5.63 -9.15 -16.46
N PRO A 121 6.44 -10.22 -16.51
CA PRO A 121 7.23 -10.63 -15.36
C PRO A 121 8.16 -9.49 -14.89
N VAL A 122 8.33 -9.39 -13.57
CA VAL A 122 9.34 -8.52 -12.97
C VAL A 122 10.73 -8.93 -13.46
N LYS A 123 11.65 -7.96 -13.60
CA LYS A 123 13.03 -8.27 -13.99
C LYS A 123 13.66 -9.17 -12.93
N GLY A 124 14.11 -10.35 -13.33
CA GLY A 124 14.74 -11.33 -12.42
C GLY A 124 13.79 -12.25 -11.68
N GLY A 125 12.47 -12.11 -11.86
CA GLY A 125 11.46 -12.95 -11.20
C GLY A 125 10.36 -13.43 -12.15
N THR A 126 9.40 -14.15 -11.60
CA THR A 126 8.27 -14.73 -12.36
C THR A 126 6.96 -13.98 -12.13
N THR A 127 6.88 -13.13 -11.11
CA THR A 127 5.67 -12.39 -10.77
C THR A 127 5.31 -11.40 -11.89
N VAL A 128 4.11 -11.53 -12.43
CA VAL A 128 3.57 -10.60 -13.43
C VAL A 128 3.14 -9.32 -12.74
N ILE A 129 3.66 -8.19 -13.22
CA ILE A 129 3.35 -6.86 -12.70
C ILE A 129 3.13 -5.86 -13.83
N ALA A 130 2.35 -4.79 -13.57
CA ALA A 130 2.18 -3.63 -14.45
C ALA A 130 2.20 -2.33 -13.63
N PHE A 131 2.39 -1.18 -14.26
CA PHE A 131 2.24 0.12 -13.59
C PHE A 131 1.27 1.03 -14.31
N VAL A 132 0.43 1.69 -13.52
CA VAL A 132 -0.60 2.63 -13.97
C VAL A 132 -0.45 3.95 -13.22
N LYS A 133 -0.64 5.07 -13.92
CA LYS A 133 -0.76 6.40 -13.34
C LYS A 133 -2.23 6.74 -13.13
N ASP A 134 -2.53 7.27 -11.95
CA ASP A 134 -3.82 7.89 -11.65
C ASP A 134 -3.92 9.31 -12.24
N PRO A 135 -5.06 10.00 -12.07
CA PRO A 135 -5.28 11.37 -12.55
C PRO A 135 -4.28 12.43 -12.07
N ASP A 136 -3.73 12.26 -10.87
CA ASP A 136 -2.82 13.19 -10.20
C ASP A 136 -1.34 12.81 -10.40
N GLY A 137 -1.06 11.63 -10.95
CA GLY A 137 0.27 11.12 -11.26
C GLY A 137 0.83 10.11 -10.25
N TYR A 138 0.06 9.72 -9.23
CA TYR A 138 0.43 8.64 -8.33
C TYR A 138 0.51 7.32 -9.09
N ILE A 139 1.52 6.53 -8.75
CA ILE A 139 1.79 5.25 -9.39
C ILE A 139 1.06 4.14 -8.61
N PHE A 140 0.37 3.28 -9.35
CA PHE A 140 -0.21 2.03 -8.86
C PHE A 140 0.50 0.86 -9.54
N GLU A 141 1.13 0.00 -8.75
CA GLU A 141 1.60 -1.31 -9.18
C GLU A 141 0.42 -2.28 -9.20
N LEU A 142 0.23 -2.99 -10.30
CA LEU A 142 -0.71 -4.10 -10.38
C LEU A 142 0.10 -5.38 -10.27
N ILE A 143 -0.23 -6.24 -9.31
CA ILE A 143 0.53 -7.46 -9.00
C ILE A 143 -0.35 -8.68 -9.20
N GLN A 144 0.09 -9.61 -10.04
CA GLN A 144 -0.65 -10.85 -10.24
C GLN A 144 -0.44 -11.78 -9.06
N ARG A 145 -1.51 -12.05 -8.31
CA ARG A 145 -1.52 -12.95 -7.15
C ARG A 145 -2.80 -13.78 -7.16
N GLY A 146 -2.80 -14.88 -6.42
CA GLY A 146 -4.04 -15.61 -6.13
C GLY A 146 -5.06 -14.75 -5.36
N ALA A 147 -6.22 -15.32 -5.08
CA ALA A 147 -7.24 -14.64 -4.28
C ALA A 147 -6.66 -14.14 -2.95
N THR A 148 -6.85 -12.85 -2.66
CA THR A 148 -6.38 -12.19 -1.44
C THR A 148 -7.56 -11.53 -0.72
N PRO A 149 -7.60 -11.56 0.62
CA PRO A 149 -8.57 -10.77 1.37
C PRO A 149 -8.28 -9.26 1.32
N GLU A 150 -7.05 -8.86 0.99
CA GLU A 150 -6.62 -7.47 0.92
C GLU A 150 -5.97 -7.18 -0.44
N PRO A 151 -6.74 -6.72 -1.45
CA PRO A 151 -6.19 -6.38 -2.75
C PRO A 151 -5.29 -5.13 -2.69
N LEU A 152 -5.62 -4.12 -1.89
CA LEU A 152 -4.77 -2.92 -1.72
C LEU A 152 -3.61 -3.26 -0.77
N CYS A 153 -2.55 -3.82 -1.32
CA CYS A 153 -1.62 -4.67 -0.57
C CYS A 153 -0.27 -4.02 -0.22
N GLN A 154 0.06 -2.84 -0.76
CA GLN A 154 1.34 -2.18 -0.46
C GLN A 154 1.27 -0.65 -0.52
N VAL A 155 2.12 -0.02 0.29
CA VAL A 155 2.55 1.37 0.17
C VAL A 155 4.07 1.38 0.10
N MET A 156 4.64 1.86 -1.00
CA MET A 156 6.08 1.86 -1.23
C MET A 156 6.65 3.27 -1.06
N LEU A 157 7.68 3.37 -0.21
CA LEU A 157 8.40 4.61 0.06
C LEU A 157 9.90 4.39 -0.17
N ARG A 158 10.56 5.38 -0.76
CA ARG A 158 12.02 5.40 -0.88
C ARG A 158 12.64 5.89 0.43
N VAL A 159 13.68 5.19 0.87
CA VAL A 159 14.43 5.52 2.09
C VAL A 159 15.91 5.70 1.75
N GLY A 160 16.58 6.65 2.42
CA GLY A 160 18.00 6.90 2.19
C GLY A 160 18.93 5.87 2.84
N ASP A 161 18.47 5.19 3.89
CA ASP A 161 19.20 4.14 4.60
C ASP A 161 18.19 3.04 4.97
N LEU A 162 18.32 1.89 4.30
CA LEU A 162 17.38 0.78 4.44
C LEU A 162 17.50 0.13 5.81
N GLU A 163 18.71 -0.19 6.28
CA GLU A 163 18.90 -0.86 7.58
C GLU A 163 18.39 -0.01 8.73
N ARG A 164 18.61 1.32 8.67
CA ARG A 164 18.09 2.24 9.68
C ARG A 164 16.57 2.30 9.65
N ALA A 165 15.96 2.32 8.46
CA ALA A 165 14.51 2.30 8.32
C ALA A 165 13.91 1.00 8.87
N ILE A 166 14.51 -0.15 8.53
CA ILE A 166 14.14 -1.47 9.07
C ILE A 166 14.12 -1.46 10.59
N LYS A 167 15.26 -1.08 11.20
CA LYS A 167 15.38 -1.02 12.67
C LYS A 167 14.35 -0.09 13.30
N PHE A 168 14.00 1.00 12.62
CA PHE A 168 12.97 1.91 13.07
C PHE A 168 11.57 1.25 13.04
N TYR A 169 11.16 0.68 11.91
CA TYR A 169 9.84 0.05 11.79
C TYR A 169 9.68 -1.20 12.66
N GLU A 170 10.74 -1.98 12.86
CA GLU A 170 10.74 -3.12 13.77
C GLU A 170 10.64 -2.68 15.24
N LYS A 171 11.42 -1.68 15.67
CA LYS A 171 11.46 -1.28 17.08
C LYS A 171 10.32 -0.36 17.50
N VAL A 172 9.83 0.48 16.60
CA VAL A 172 8.83 1.51 16.91
C VAL A 172 7.45 1.03 16.49
N CYS A 173 7.33 0.56 15.25
CA CYS A 173 6.05 0.11 14.71
C CYS A 173 5.78 -1.38 14.96
N PHE A 174 6.77 -2.16 15.41
CA PHE A 174 6.67 -3.61 15.61
C PHE A 174 6.12 -4.32 14.37
N LEU A 175 6.49 -3.83 13.20
CA LEU A 175 6.16 -4.45 11.93
C LEU A 175 7.12 -5.60 11.68
N VAL A 176 6.57 -6.74 11.28
CA VAL A 176 7.38 -7.88 10.83
C VAL A 176 7.79 -7.62 9.40
N LEU A 177 9.08 -7.67 9.18
CA LEU A 177 9.67 -7.45 7.88
C LEU A 177 9.44 -8.68 6.99
N HIS A 178 8.72 -8.51 5.89
CA HIS A 178 8.61 -9.50 4.81
C HIS A 178 9.46 -9.00 3.64
N ILE A 179 10.64 -9.59 3.45
CA ILE A 179 11.47 -9.35 2.26
C ILE A 179 11.12 -10.41 1.23
N ASP A 180 10.36 -10.02 0.22
CA ASP A 180 10.46 -10.64 -1.10
C ASP A 180 11.20 -9.61 -1.98
N GLU A 181 12.51 -9.80 -2.12
CA GLU A 181 13.50 -9.05 -2.91
C GLU A 181 13.56 -7.49 -2.77
N ILE A 182 14.62 -7.01 -2.10
CA ILE A 182 15.31 -5.70 -2.25
C ILE A 182 14.51 -4.41 -1.95
N LEU A 183 13.27 -4.47 -1.45
CA LEU A 183 12.51 -3.26 -1.09
C LEU A 183 11.90 -3.35 0.31
N LEU A 184 11.87 -2.22 1.04
CA LEU A 184 11.13 -2.14 2.30
C LEU A 184 9.63 -2.19 1.98
N LEU A 185 9.10 -3.41 1.95
CA LEU A 185 7.69 -3.69 1.75
C LEU A 185 6.99 -3.70 3.11
N MET A 186 6.14 -2.70 3.36
CA MET A 186 5.13 -2.81 4.42
C MET A 186 4.01 -3.74 3.91
N CYS A 187 4.30 -5.03 3.88
CA CYS A 187 3.32 -6.06 3.53
C CYS A 187 2.40 -6.34 4.72
N PHE A 188 1.11 -6.48 4.44
CA PHE A 188 0.12 -6.93 5.42
C PHE A 188 0.49 -8.31 5.96
N PRO A 189 0.49 -8.54 7.28
CA PRO A 189 0.50 -9.89 7.79
C PRO A 189 -0.83 -10.53 7.39
N MET A 190 -0.83 -11.31 6.31
CA MET A 190 -1.88 -12.30 6.09
C MET A 190 -1.90 -13.19 7.34
N ILE A 191 -3.13 -13.41 7.83
CA ILE A 191 -3.52 -14.39 8.84
C ILE A 191 -2.55 -15.58 8.81
N LEU A 192 -1.82 -15.78 9.93
CA LEU A 192 -0.93 -16.92 10.16
C LEU A 192 -1.65 -18.24 9.85
N PHE A 193 -1.40 -18.79 8.66
CA PHE A 193 -1.50 -20.23 8.42
C PHE A 193 -0.08 -20.79 8.42
N PRO A 194 0.25 -21.77 9.28
CA PRO A 194 1.60 -22.28 9.39
C PRO A 194 1.86 -23.23 8.22
N VAL A 195 2.43 -22.73 7.12
CA VAL A 195 3.11 -23.60 6.16
C VAL A 195 4.54 -23.77 6.65
N LYS A 196 4.76 -24.84 7.42
CA LYS A 196 6.11 -25.36 7.70
C LYS A 196 6.77 -25.66 6.35
N MET A 197 7.70 -24.81 5.92
CA MET A 197 8.59 -25.16 4.82
C MET A 197 9.73 -26.01 5.38
N GLN A 198 9.64 -27.29 5.09
CA GLN A 198 10.63 -28.31 5.39
C GLN A 198 11.83 -28.12 4.45
N LEU A 199 12.90 -27.46 4.90
CA LEU A 199 14.21 -27.62 4.27
C LEU A 199 14.88 -28.84 4.92
N ALA A 200 14.77 -29.97 4.25
CA ALA A 200 15.60 -31.13 4.52
C ALA A 200 17.05 -30.83 4.13
N ALA A 201 17.94 -31.08 5.07
CA ALA A 201 19.37 -31.08 4.88
C ALA A 201 19.79 -32.20 3.92
N THR A 202 20.61 -31.87 2.93
CA THR A 202 21.54 -32.81 2.30
C THR A 202 22.85 -32.09 1.96
N LEU A 203 23.78 -32.15 2.92
CA LEU A 203 25.21 -32.00 2.68
C LEU A 203 25.90 -32.94 3.65
N SER A 204 26.36 -34.10 3.17
CA SER A 204 27.49 -34.88 3.68
C SER A 204 27.75 -36.10 2.78
N VAL A 205 28.89 -36.03 2.07
CA VAL A 205 29.69 -37.08 1.39
C VAL A 205 29.12 -37.69 0.11
#